data_AF-A0A843KL61-F1
#
_entry.id   AF-A0A843KL61-F1
#
_cell.length_a   1.000
_cell.length_b   1.000
_cell.length_c   1.000
_cell.angle_alpha   90.00
_cell.angle_beta   90.00
_cell.angle_gamma   90.00
#
_symmetry.space_group_name_H-M   'P 1'
#
loop_
_entity.id
_entity.type
_entity.pdbx_description
1 polymer ?
#
loop_
_entity_poly.entity_id
_entity_poly.type
_entity_poly.pdbx_seq_one_letter_code
_entity_poly.pdbx_strand_id
1 'polypeptide(L)' 'MSRDYNLYLRDILEAIGRIERYTRGMGYEEFLVNDLVQDGMIRNLMTIGEAA' A
#
# COMPACT_ATOMS: atom_id res chain seq x y z
N MET A 1 -23.77 -7.03 2.61
CA MET A 1 -23.01 -8.29 2.52
C MET A 1 -22.34 -8.48 1.15
N SER A 2 -22.99 -8.82 0.03
CA SER A 2 -22.22 -9.03 -1.23
C SER A 2 -21.67 -7.75 -1.88
N ARG A 3 -22.24 -6.58 -1.56
CA ARG A 3 -21.76 -5.27 -2.05
C ARG A 3 -20.52 -4.75 -1.32
N ASP A 4 -20.22 -5.24 -0.12
CA ASP A 4 -19.13 -4.72 0.73
C ASP A 4 -17.76 -5.28 0.34
N TYR A 5 -17.71 -6.53 -0.13
CA TYR A 5 -16.46 -7.12 -0.65
C TYR A 5 -15.86 -6.33 -1.81
N ASN A 6 -16.70 -5.77 -2.70
CA ASN A 6 -16.22 -4.91 -3.78
C ASN A 6 -15.64 -3.57 -3.30
N LEU A 7 -15.99 -3.12 -2.10
CA LEU A 7 -15.40 -1.94 -1.48
C LEU A 7 -14.03 -2.31 -0.89
N TYR A 8 -13.96 -3.36 -0.07
CA TYR A 8 -12.71 -3.85 0.51
C TYR A 8 -11.67 -4.22 -0.54
N LEU A 9 -12.06 -4.93 -1.60
CA LEU A 9 -11.15 -5.27 -2.70
C LEU A 9 -10.66 -4.02 -3.44
N ARG A 10 -11.47 -2.96 -3.52
CA ARG A 10 -11.03 -1.68 -4.11
C ARG A 10 -10.02 -0.98 -3.23
N ASP A 11 -10.24 -0.94 -1.91
CA ASP A 11 -9.32 -0.34 -0.96
C ASP A 11 -7.97 -1.07 -0.95
N ILE A 12 -8.00 -2.41 -1.01
CA ILE A 12 -6.80 -3.25 -1.15
C ILE A 12 -6.05 -2.93 -2.45
N LEU A 13 -6.75 -2.89 -3.60
CA LEU A 13 -6.13 -2.58 -4.89
C LEU A 13 -5.55 -1.17 -4.92
N GLU A 14 -6.23 -0.19 -4.32
CA GLU A 14 -5.72 1.17 -4.25
C GLU A 14 -4.48 1.27 -3.37
N ALA A 15 -4.45 0.58 -2.23
CA ALA A 15 -3.30 0.52 -1.33
C ALA A 15 -2.08 -0.14 -2.01
N ILE A 16 -2.28 -1.26 -2.71
CA ILE A 16 -1.24 -1.91 -3.51
C ILE A 16 -0.71 -0.93 -4.57
N GLY A 17 -1.61 -0.28 -5.33
CA GLY A 17 -1.21 0.67 -6.36
C GLY A 17 -0.46 1.89 -5.82
N ARG A 18 -0.72 2.33 -4.59
CA ARG A 18 0.05 3.39 -3.92
C ARG A 18 1.46 2.91 -3.58
N ILE A 19 1.60 1.71 -3.00
CA ILE A 19 2.91 1.10 -2.69
C ILE A 19 3.75 1.01 -3.97
N GLU A 20 3.20 0.47 -5.06
CA GLU A 20 3.90 0.35 -6.35
C GLU A 20 4.33 1.71 -6.92
N ARG A 21 3.57 2.78 -6.69
CA ARG A 21 3.94 4.13 -7.14
C ARG A 21 5.08 4.71 -6.31
N TYR A 22 5.07 4.51 -5.00
CA TYR A 22 6.10 5.05 -4.11
C TYR A 22 7.45 4.37 -4.30
N THR A 23 7.45 3.06 -4.62
CA THR A 23 8.68 2.28 -4.81
C THR A 23 9.12 2.17 -6.27
N ARG A 24 8.40 2.79 -7.22
CA ARG A 24 8.70 2.68 -8.64
C ARG A 24 10.06 3.28 -8.98
N GLY A 25 10.96 2.44 -9.49
CA GLY A 25 12.31 2.85 -9.87
C GLY A 25 13.21 3.13 -8.67
N MET A 26 12.73 2.89 -7.45
CA MET A 26 13.50 3.04 -6.22
C MET A 26 14.37 1.80 -6.00
N GLY A 27 15.66 2.04 -5.79
CA GLY A 27 16.61 0.98 -5.42
C GLY A 27 16.49 0.57 -3.95
N TYR A 28 17.07 -0.58 -3.59
CA TYR A 28 17.05 -1.06 -2.21
C TYR A 28 17.71 -0.08 -1.23
N GLU A 29 18.90 0.43 -1.55
CA GLU A 29 19.62 1.39 -0.70
C GLU A 29 18.86 2.73 -0.59
N GLU A 30 18.24 3.18 -1.68
CA GLU A 30 17.41 4.39 -1.69
C GLU A 30 16.17 4.22 -0.80
N PHE A 31 15.55 3.04 -0.83
CA PHE A 31 14.44 2.70 0.05
C PHE A 31 14.86 2.69 1.53
N LEU A 32 16.02 2.09 1.85
CA LEU A 32 16.51 1.95 3.22
C LEU A 32 16.72 3.30 3.93
N VAL A 33 17.07 4.35 3.18
CA VAL A 33 17.30 5.69 3.75
C VAL A 33 16.09 6.62 3.63
N ASN A 34 14.98 6.15 3.05
CA ASN A 34 13.78 6.95 2.82
C ASN A 34 12.64 6.57 3.76
N ASP A 35 12.73 7.05 5.00
CA ASP A 35 11.75 6.79 6.07
C ASP A 35 10.32 7.17 5.66
N LEU A 36 10.14 8.24 4.88
CA LEU A 36 8.82 8.69 4.42
C LEU A 36 8.15 7.65 3.50
N VAL A 37 8.92 7.01 2.61
CA VAL A 37 8.41 5.96 1.74
C VAL A 37 8.13 4.68 2.54
N GLN A 38 8.97 4.37 3.54
CA GLN A 38 8.74 3.24 4.44
C GLN A 38 7.44 3.43 5.25
N ASP A 39 7.25 4.59 5.87
CA ASP A 39 6.03 4.93 6.61
C ASP A 39 4.79 4.90 5.70
N GLY A 40 4.92 5.43 4.49
CA GLY A 40 3.88 5.38 3.46
C GLY A 40 3.52 3.95 3.07
N MET A 41 4.49 3.06 2.93
CA MET A 41 4.27 1.65 2.64
C MET A 41 3.57 0.94 3.81
N ILE A 42 4.07 1.13 5.04
CA ILE A 42 3.48 0.54 6.26
C ILE A 42 2.01 0.95 6.41
N ARG A 43 1.69 2.23 6.16
CA ARG A 43 0.30 2.71 6.21
C ARG A 43 -0.61 2.00 5.20
N ASN A 44 -0.15 1.81 3.97
CA ASN A 44 -0.95 1.11 2.96
C ASN A 44 -1.09 -0.39 3.27
N LEU A 45 -0.07 -1.02 3.86
CA LEU A 45 -0.16 -2.39 4.34
C LEU A 45 -1.19 -2.55 5.48
N MET A 46 -1.29 -1.58 6.39
CA MET A 46 -2.34 -1.57 7.42
C MET A 46 -3.74 -1.48 6.79
N THR A 47 -3.95 -0.62 5.79
CA THR A 47 -5.22 -0.53 5.07
C THR A 47 -5.60 -1.84 4.38
N ILE A 48 -4.64 -2.57 3.83
CA ILE A 48 -4.89 -3.91 3.27
C ILE A 48 -5.33 -4.88 4.38
N GLY A 49 -4.65 -4.86 5.54
CA GLY A 49 -4.98 -5.71 6.67
C GLY A 49 -6.32 -5.40 7.35
N GLU A 50 -6.78 -4.14 7.30
CA GLU A 50 -8.09 -3.73 7.81
C GLU A 50 -9.25 -4.15 6.89
N ALA A 51 -8.97 -4.35 5.60
CA ALA A 51 -9.96 -4.70 4.58
C ALA A 51 -10.07 -6.21 4.31
N ALA A 52 -9.14 -7.03 4.83
CA ALA A 52 -9.09 -8.49 4.64
C ALA A 52 -9.77 -9.25 5.80
#